data_AF-A0A1I1QSS2-F1
#
_entry.id   AF-A0A1I1QSS2-F1
#
_cell.length_a   1.000
_cell.length_b   1.000
_cell.length_c   1.000
_cell.angle_alpha   90.00
_cell.angle_beta   90.00
_cell.angle_gamma   90.00
#
_symmetry.space_group_name_H-M   'P 1'
#
loop_
_entity.id
_entity.type
_entity.pdbx_description
1 polymer ?
#
loop_
_entity_poly.entity_id
_entity_poly.type
_entity_poly.pdbx_seq_one_letter_code
_entity_poly.pdbx_strand_id
1 'polypeptide(L)' 'MAIGDADGVRYEHALELFRAKGGGKQGDIDGLPKSRLAILPGTTHIGMLQRTNWLNPMITEFLDSDLSAAPPTF' A
#
# COMPACT_ATOMS: atom_id res chain seq x y z
N MET A 1 1.46 3.55 -1.37
CA MET A 1 0.88 3.68 -2.72
C MET A 1 -0.49 3.03 -2.70
N ALA A 2 -1.51 3.69 -3.23
CA ALA A 2 -2.84 3.12 -3.41
C ALA A 2 -3.19 3.18 -4.91
N ILE A 3 -3.72 2.09 -5.47
CA ILE A 3 -4.21 1.99 -6.85
C ILE A 3 -5.58 1.30 -6.87
N GLY A 4 -6.37 1.56 -7.91
CA GLY A 4 -7.62 0.82 -8.15
C GLY A 4 -7.36 -0.46 -8.93
N ASP A 5 -8.20 -1.48 -8.73
CA ASP A 5 -8.16 -2.72 -9.51
C ASP A 5 -8.76 -2.59 -10.92
N ALA A 6 -9.32 -1.42 -11.25
CA ALA A 6 -9.74 -1.01 -12.59
C ALA A 6 -9.14 0.37 -12.93
N ASP A 7 -7.92 0.65 -12.43
CA ASP A 7 -7.17 1.87 -12.73
C ASP A 7 -6.54 1.79 -14.15
N GLY A 8 -6.26 2.96 -14.75
CA GLY A 8 -5.46 3.05 -15.97
C GLY A 8 -3.96 2.88 -15.74
N VAL A 9 -3.51 2.94 -14.48
CA VAL A 9 -2.11 2.63 -14.13
C VAL A 9 -1.85 1.14 -14.29
N ARG A 10 -0.85 0.81 -15.11
CA ARG A 10 -0.35 -0.57 -15.27
C ARG A 10 0.22 -1.11 -13.96
N TYR A 11 -0.16 -2.32 -13.59
CA TYR A 11 0.28 -2.95 -12.36
C TYR A 11 1.78 -3.21 -12.33
N GLU A 12 2.41 -3.52 -13.46
CA GLU A 12 3.85 -3.75 -13.49
C GLU A 12 4.61 -2.50 -13.06
N HIS A 13 4.24 -1.32 -13.58
CA HIS A 13 4.88 -0.05 -13.23
C HIS A 13 4.61 0.33 -11.76
N ALA A 14 3.39 0.08 -11.27
CA ALA A 14 3.05 0.29 -9.87
C ALA A 14 3.89 -0.57 -8.93
N LEU A 15 4.06 -1.85 -9.27
CA LEU A 15 4.85 -2.80 -8.49
C LEU A 15 6.35 -2.50 -8.59
N GLU A 16 6.85 -2.08 -9.76
CA GLU A 16 8.22 -1.61 -9.93
C GLU A 16 8.52 -0.41 -9.03
N LEU A 17 7.64 0.61 -9.02
CA LEU A 17 7.79 1.77 -8.14
C LEU A 17 7.74 1.36 -6.66
N PHE A 18 6.79 0.50 -6.29
CA PHE A 18 6.67 -0.01 -4.92
C PHE A 18 7.95 -0.72 -4.44
N ARG A 19 8.52 -1.60 -5.27
CA ARG A 19 9.78 -2.30 -5.00
C ARG A 19 10.96 -1.32 -4.95
N ALA A 20 11.04 -0.37 -5.87
CA ALA A 20 12.08 0.66 -5.88
C ALA A 20 12.08 1.53 -4.61
N LYS A 21 10.93 1.66 -3.94
CA LYS A 21 10.79 2.33 -2.64
C LYS A 21 10.99 1.40 -1.44
N GLY A 22 11.51 0.19 -1.65
CA GLY A 22 11.84 -0.76 -0.58
C GLY A 22 10.68 -1.63 -0.12
N GLY A 23 9.56 -1.63 -0.85
CA GLY A 23 8.45 -2.56 -0.64
C GLY A 23 8.72 -3.94 -1.26
N GLY A 24 7.76 -4.86 -1.13
CA GLY A 24 7.80 -6.18 -1.77
C GLY A 24 8.60 -7.24 -1.03
N LYS A 25 8.92 -6.99 0.25
CA LYS A 25 9.57 -7.92 1.17
C LYS A 25 8.56 -8.71 2.00
N GLN A 26 8.97 -9.87 2.51
CA GLN A 26 8.13 -10.68 3.39
C GLN A 26 8.20 -10.12 4.81
N GLY A 27 7.10 -9.51 5.29
CA GLY A 27 7.08 -8.80 6.56
C GLY A 27 7.43 -9.64 7.79
N ASP A 28 7.12 -10.93 7.77
CA ASP A 28 7.44 -11.84 8.89
C ASP A 28 8.95 -12.11 9.04
N ILE A 29 9.75 -11.83 8.01
CA ILE A 29 11.20 -12.04 8.00
C ILE A 29 11.94 -10.70 8.05
N ASP A 30 11.51 -9.73 7.24
CA ASP A 30 12.22 -8.46 7.04
C ASP A 30 11.65 -7.31 7.89
N GLY A 31 10.53 -7.52 8.59
CA GLY A 31 9.75 -6.47 9.23
C GLY A 31 8.90 -5.70 8.22
N LEU A 32 8.10 -4.75 8.69
CA LEU A 32 7.22 -3.99 7.80
C LEU A 32 8.01 -2.91 7.04
N PRO A 33 8.00 -2.91 5.70
CA PRO A 33 8.71 -1.89 4.93
C PRO A 33 8.07 -0.50 5.08
N LYS A 34 8.90 0.54 4.97
CA LYS A 34 8.46 1.96 4.90
C LYS A 34 7.44 2.21 3.80
N SER A 35 7.55 1.45 2.71
CA SER A 35 6.62 1.52 1.58
C SER A 35 5.54 0.46 1.71
N ARG A 36 4.28 0.88 1.64
CA ARG A 36 3.10 0.01 1.66
C ARG A 36 2.30 0.13 0.35
N LEU A 37 1.60 -0.93 -0.03
CA LEU A 37 0.75 -0.99 -1.22
C LEU A 37 -0.67 -1.38 -0.84
N ALA A 38 -1.66 -0.66 -1.34
CA ALA A 38 -3.06 -1.02 -1.30
C ALA A 38 -3.63 -1.06 -2.73
N ILE A 39 -4.39 -2.11 -3.04
CA ILE A 39 -5.15 -2.23 -4.29
C ILE A 39 -6.63 -2.25 -3.91
N LEU A 40 -7.39 -1.23 -4.31
CA LEU A 40 -8.77 -1.05 -3.88
C LEU A 40 -9.74 -1.75 -4.85
N PRO A 41 -10.57 -2.68 -4.37
CA PRO A 41 -11.45 -3.46 -5.23
C PRO A 41 -12.62 -2.64 -5.77
N GLY A 42 -12.98 -2.88 -7.04
CA GLY A 42 -14.05 -2.18 -7.76
C GLY A 42 -13.82 -0.67 -7.85
N THR A 43 -12.58 -0.23 -8.10
CA THR A 43 -12.26 1.20 -8.20
C THR A 43 -11.39 1.54 -9.40
N THR A 44 -11.67 2.70 -10.01
CA THR A 44 -10.83 3.33 -11.03
C THR A 44 -9.95 4.41 -10.40
N HIS A 45 -9.10 5.05 -11.21
CA HIS A 45 -8.24 6.17 -10.78
C HIS A 45 -9.00 7.26 -10.01
N ILE A 46 -10.17 7.65 -10.52
CA ILE A 46 -11.02 8.66 -9.88
C ILE A 46 -12.02 8.01 -8.91
N GLY A 47 -12.54 6.83 -9.24
CA GLY A 47 -13.52 6.13 -8.42
C GLY A 47 -13.01 5.81 -7.02
N MET A 48 -11.71 5.57 -6.86
CA MET A 48 -11.13 5.33 -5.53
C MET A 48 -11.24 6.54 -4.61
N LEU A 49 -11.21 7.77 -5.14
CA LEU A 49 -11.24 9.00 -4.33
C LEU A 49 -12.58 9.15 -3.59
N GLN A 50 -13.63 8.49 -4.10
CA GLN A 50 -14.94 8.44 -3.47
C GLN A 50 -15.03 7.41 -2.33
N ARG A 51 -14.04 6.51 -2.19
CA ARG A 51 -13.97 5.50 -1.10
C ARG A 51 -13.34 6.09 0.16
N THR A 52 -13.78 7.27 0.58
CA THR A 52 -13.20 7.98 1.75
C THR A 52 -13.32 7.18 3.04
N ASN A 53 -14.39 6.40 3.20
CA ASN A 53 -14.57 5.48 4.32
C ASN A 53 -13.54 4.34 4.37
N TRP A 54 -12.90 4.01 3.24
CA TRP A 54 -11.79 3.05 3.18
C TRP A 54 -10.44 3.76 3.27
N LEU A 55 -10.28 4.85 2.51
CA LEU A 55 -9.01 5.58 2.40
C LEU A 55 -8.64 6.29 3.70
N ASN A 56 -9.59 6.95 4.38
CA ASN A 56 -9.29 7.70 5.60
C ASN A 56 -8.66 6.83 6.70
N PRO A 57 -9.22 5.66 7.09
CA PRO A 57 -8.57 4.82 8.09
C PRO A 57 -7.21 4.28 7.62
N MET A 58 -7.08 3.84 6.36
CA MET A 58 -5.79 3.35 5.82
C MET A 58 -4.69 4.43 5.81
N ILE A 59 -5.05 5.66 5.44
CA ILE A 59 -4.13 6.80 5.43
C ILE A 59 -3.74 7.16 6.86
N THR A 60 -4.71 7.25 7.76
CA THR A 60 -4.46 7.57 9.17
C THR A 60 -3.55 6.53 9.81
N GLU A 61 -3.85 5.23 9.62
CA GLU A 61 -3.00 4.13 10.10
C GLU A 61 -1.58 4.23 9.54
N PHE A 62 -1.42 4.54 8.25
CA PHE A 62 -0.09 4.73 7.65
C PHE A 62 0.68 5.90 8.29
N LEU A 63 0.01 7.04 8.53
CA LEU A 63 0.63 8.23 9.11
C LEU A 63 1.01 8.03 10.58
N ASP A 64 0.20 7.27 11.33
CA ASP A 64 0.43 6.99 12.74
C ASP A 64 1.37 5.79 12.98
N SER A 65 1.70 5.04 11.94
CA SER A 65 2.51 3.83 12.05
C SER A 65 3.99 4.08 12.31
N ASP A 66 4.61 3.16 13.06
CA ASP A 66 6.06 2.98 13.03
C ASP A 66 6.49 2.36 11.69
N LEU A 67 7.21 3.14 10.89
CA LEU A 67 7.74 2.71 9.58
C LEU A 67 9.05 1.90 9.70
N SER A 68 9.44 1.51 10.91
CA SER A 68 10.58 0.65 11.21
C SER A 68 10.21 -0.58 12.06
N ALA A 69 8.95 -1.00 12.04
CA ALA A 69 8.47 -2.14 12.81
C ALA A 69 9.28 -3.41 12.51
N ALA A 70 9.87 -3.99 13.57
CA ALA A 70 10.64 -5.21 13.51
C ALA A 70 9.77 -6.42 13.12
N PRO A 71 10.36 -7.49 12.56
CA PRO A 71 9.64 -8.73 12.33
C PRO A 71 9.03 -9.27 13.64
N PRO A 72 7.85 -9.91 13.58
CA PRO A 72 7.25 -10.54 14.75
C PRO A 72 8.14 -11.67 15.30
N THR A 73 8.24 -11.77 16.63
CA THR A 73 8.88 -12.91 17.31
C THR A 73 7.78 -13.88 17.74
N PHE A 74 7.80 -15.10 17.18
CA PHE A 74 6.92 -16.20 17.57
C PHE A 74 7.65 -17.19 18.47
#